data_AF-A0A527GIM0-F1
#
_entry.id   AF-A0A527GIM0-F1
#
_cell.length_a   1.000
_cell.length_b   1.000
_cell.length_c   1.000
_cell.angle_alpha   90.00
_cell.angle_beta   90.00
_cell.angle_gamma   90.00
#
_symmetry.space_group_name_H-M   'P 1'
#
loop_
_entity.id
_entity.type
_entity.pdbx_description
1 polymer ?
#
loop_
_entity_poly.entity_id
_entity_poly.type
_entity_poly.pdbx_seq_one_letter_code
_entity_poly.pdbx_strand_id
1 'polypeptide(L)'
;KAKKINPDWRTKFENNSAPYTSTIIFLVRKGNLKGIHDWSDLVKDGVQVITPNPKTSGGARWNYLAAWAYANANDGGDEAKTKEFVGKLYA
;
A
#
# COMPACT_ATOMS: atom_id res chain seq x y z
N LYS A 1 6.99 -13.75 20.93
CA LYS A 1 7.62 -12.42 20.73
C LYS A 1 8.88 -12.32 21.57
N ALA A 2 9.94 -11.67 21.08
CA ALA A 2 11.28 -11.70 21.70
C ALA A 2 11.44 -10.93 23.05
N LYS A 3 10.41 -10.21 23.53
CA LYS A 3 10.38 -9.45 24.80
C LYS A 3 11.59 -8.53 25.05
N LYS A 4 12.18 -7.96 24.00
CA LYS A 4 13.35 -7.06 24.09
C LYS A 4 13.01 -5.57 24.31
N ILE A 5 11.73 -5.20 24.22
CA ILE A 5 11.22 -3.82 24.35
C ILE A 5 9.99 -3.86 25.26
N ASN A 6 9.80 -2.84 26.10
CA ASN A 6 8.63 -2.72 26.96
C ASN A 6 7.33 -2.72 26.15
N PRO A 7 6.26 -3.43 26.58
CA PRO A 7 5.03 -3.54 25.79
C PRO A 7 4.35 -2.20 25.47
N ASP A 8 4.53 -1.19 26.32
CA ASP A 8 3.95 0.15 26.24
C ASP A 8 4.84 1.16 25.49
N TRP A 9 5.94 0.74 24.88
CA TRP A 9 6.91 1.64 24.24
C TRP A 9 6.31 2.69 23.29
N ARG A 10 5.19 2.37 22.62
CA ARG A 10 4.52 3.25 21.65
C ARG A 10 3.99 4.54 22.29
N THR A 11 3.72 4.54 23.59
CA THR A 11 3.24 5.70 24.35
C THR A 11 4.37 6.56 24.93
N LYS A 12 5.62 6.13 24.79
CA LYS A 12 6.78 6.80 25.41
C LYS A 12 7.02 8.21 24.87
N PHE A 13 6.66 8.44 23.61
CA PHE A 13 6.77 9.74 22.95
C PHE A 13 5.44 10.06 22.25
N GLU A 14 5.24 11.35 21.98
CA GLU A 14 4.05 11.85 21.26
C GLU A 14 3.86 11.19 19.89
N ASN A 15 2.67 11.38 19.31
CA ASN A 15 2.34 10.94 17.95
C ASN A 15 2.59 9.45 17.72
N ASN A 16 2.25 8.60 18.72
CA ASN A 16 2.48 7.16 18.67
C ASN A 16 3.95 6.76 18.46
N SER A 17 4.88 7.58 18.97
CA SER A 17 6.33 7.44 18.73
C SER A 17 6.72 7.50 17.24
N ALA A 18 5.98 8.26 16.43
CA ALA A 18 6.27 8.53 15.02
C ALA A 18 6.52 10.06 14.83
N PRO A 19 7.78 10.52 14.86
CA PRO A 19 8.11 11.95 14.79
C PRO A 19 7.89 12.57 13.41
N TYR A 20 7.71 11.76 12.37
CA TYR A 20 7.36 12.18 11.02
C TYR A 20 6.47 11.13 10.36
N THR A 21 5.80 11.53 9.28
CA THR A 21 4.93 10.67 8.47
C THR A 21 5.33 10.73 7.00
N SER A 22 4.75 9.83 6.21
CA SER A 22 4.90 9.79 4.77
C SER A 22 3.64 9.18 4.15
N THR A 23 3.64 8.97 2.84
CA THR A 23 2.54 8.33 2.13
C THR A 23 3.06 7.53 0.93
N ILE A 24 2.17 6.80 0.26
CA ILE A 24 2.46 6.05 -0.95
C ILE A 24 2.03 6.88 -2.17
N ILE A 25 2.95 7.07 -3.11
CA ILE A 25 2.72 7.73 -4.40
C ILE A 25 3.25 6.86 -5.54
N PHE A 26 2.81 7.13 -6.76
CA PHE A 26 3.36 6.47 -7.94
C PHE A 26 4.48 7.29 -8.55
N LEU A 27 5.60 6.62 -8.83
CA LEU A 27 6.65 7.17 -9.67
C LEU A 27 6.54 6.54 -11.05
N VAL A 28 6.40 7.37 -12.08
CA VAL A 28 6.31 6.94 -13.47
C VAL A 28 7.47 7.50 -14.30
N ARG A 29 7.78 6.85 -15.42
CA ARG A 29 8.77 7.37 -16.37
C ARG A 29 8.27 8.67 -17.02
N LYS A 30 9.22 9.52 -17.44
CA LYS A 30 8.94 10.79 -18.13
C LYS A 30 7.92 10.61 -19.26
N GLY A 31 6.95 11.51 -19.33
CA GLY A 31 5.90 11.52 -20.34
C GLY A 31 4.67 10.66 -20.02
N ASN A 32 4.72 9.80 -18.99
CA ASN A 32 3.59 8.98 -18.56
C ASN A 32 2.89 8.24 -19.72
N LEU A 33 3.67 7.52 -20.55
CA LEU A 33 3.16 6.87 -21.78
C LEU A 33 2.06 5.84 -21.54
N LYS A 34 1.90 5.37 -20.29
CA LYS A 34 0.86 4.43 -19.87
C LYS A 34 -0.39 5.12 -19.29
N GLY A 35 -0.39 6.45 -19.19
CA GLY A 35 -1.53 7.22 -18.69
C GLY A 35 -1.92 6.84 -17.26
N ILE A 36 -0.95 6.65 -16.37
CA ILE A 36 -1.20 6.28 -14.97
C ILE A 36 -1.54 7.56 -14.19
N HIS A 37 -2.74 7.61 -13.64
CA HIS A 37 -3.24 8.73 -12.86
C HIS A 37 -3.76 8.27 -11.50
N ASP A 38 -4.24 7.04 -11.39
CA ASP A 38 -4.82 6.50 -10.17
C ASP A 38 -4.64 4.97 -10.07
N TRP A 39 -5.03 4.38 -8.93
CA TRP A 39 -4.86 2.97 -8.61
C TRP A 39 -5.51 2.02 -9.62
N SER A 40 -6.68 2.38 -10.17
CA SER A 40 -7.35 1.58 -11.20
C SER A 40 -6.56 1.46 -12.51
N ASP A 41 -5.60 2.36 -12.77
CA ASP A 41 -4.72 2.28 -13.94
C ASP A 41 -3.65 1.19 -13.77
N LEU A 42 -3.31 0.81 -12.53
CA LEU A 42 -2.26 -0.15 -12.24
C LEU A 42 -2.62 -1.59 -12.62
N VAL A 43 -3.91 -1.89 -12.77
CA VAL A 43 -4.44 -3.21 -13.14
C VAL A 43 -4.80 -3.32 -14.61
N LYS A 44 -4.46 -2.30 -15.42
CA LYS A 44 -4.68 -2.32 -16.88
C LYS A 44 -3.69 -3.25 -17.58
N ASP A 45 -4.13 -3.84 -18.67
CA ASP A 45 -3.29 -4.69 -19.51
C ASP A 45 -2.01 -3.97 -19.97
N GLY A 46 -0.87 -4.66 -19.87
CA GLY A 46 0.42 -4.14 -20.30
C GLY A 46 1.02 -3.06 -19.38
N VAL A 47 0.48 -2.88 -18.17
CA VAL A 47 1.11 -2.14 -17.06
C VAL A 47 1.87 -3.14 -16.18
N GLN A 48 3.13 -2.84 -15.88
CA GLN A 48 3.95 -3.64 -14.96
C GLN A 48 4.28 -2.81 -13.73
N VAL A 49 3.85 -3.29 -12.57
CA VAL A 49 4.03 -2.62 -11.29
C VAL A 49 5.26 -3.15 -10.58
N ILE A 50 6.11 -2.24 -10.08
CA ILE A 50 7.26 -2.59 -9.25
C ILE A 50 6.93 -2.25 -7.80
N THR A 51 6.79 -3.27 -6.96
CA THR A 51 6.54 -3.13 -5.52
C THR A 51 7.34 -4.19 -4.74
N PRO A 52 7.89 -3.87 -3.55
CA PRO A 52 8.70 -4.83 -2.79
C PRO A 52 7.86 -5.95 -2.14
N ASN A 53 8.53 -6.95 -1.54
CA ASN A 53 7.88 -8.09 -0.91
C ASN A 53 7.26 -7.74 0.48
N PRO A 54 5.94 -7.93 0.70
CA PRO A 54 5.28 -7.62 1.98
C PRO A 54 5.68 -8.52 3.15
N LYS A 55 6.32 -9.67 2.89
CA LYS A 55 6.84 -10.56 3.94
C LYS A 55 8.09 -10.01 4.61
N THR A 56 8.85 -9.16 3.94
CA THR A 56 10.15 -8.65 4.42
C THR A 56 10.21 -7.13 4.51
N SER A 57 9.41 -6.39 3.74
CA SER A 57 9.41 -4.93 3.71
C SER A 57 8.23 -4.31 4.48
N GLY A 58 8.50 -3.26 5.26
CA GLY A 58 7.47 -2.42 5.87
C GLY A 58 6.71 -1.58 4.83
N GLY A 59 7.45 -0.95 3.90
CA GLY A 59 6.86 -0.16 2.82
C GLY A 59 5.95 -1.00 1.91
N ALA A 60 6.32 -2.25 1.61
CA ALA A 60 5.48 -3.15 0.83
C ALA A 60 4.11 -3.43 1.47
N ARG A 61 4.06 -3.55 2.81
CA ARG A 61 2.80 -3.71 3.55
C ARG A 61 1.95 -2.45 3.47
N TRP A 62 2.57 -1.27 3.52
CA TRP A 62 1.88 0.00 3.30
C TRP A 62 1.37 0.15 1.86
N ASN A 63 2.14 -0.23 0.84
CA ASN A 63 1.69 -0.26 -0.55
C ASN A 63 0.45 -1.14 -0.73
N TYR A 64 0.48 -2.35 -0.17
CA TYR A 64 -0.64 -3.29 -0.20
C TYR A 64 -1.89 -2.70 0.45
N LEU A 65 -1.74 -2.13 1.66
CA LEU A 65 -2.87 -1.54 2.39
C LEU A 65 -3.44 -0.28 1.71
N ALA A 66 -2.60 0.50 1.03
CA ALA A 66 -3.08 1.65 0.26
C ALA A 66 -3.95 1.21 -0.93
N ALA A 67 -3.51 0.19 -1.67
CA ALA A 67 -4.30 -0.39 -2.77
C ALA A 67 -5.60 -1.03 -2.27
N TRP A 68 -5.54 -1.72 -1.13
CA TRP A 68 -6.72 -2.29 -0.46
C TRP A 68 -7.71 -1.21 -0.06
N ALA A 69 -7.25 -0.15 0.62
CA ALA A 69 -8.11 0.92 1.08
C ALA A 69 -8.79 1.66 -0.10
N TYR A 70 -8.07 1.86 -1.21
CA TYR A 70 -8.64 2.40 -2.45
C TYR A 70 -9.79 1.52 -2.96
N ALA A 71 -9.54 0.23 -3.17
CA ALA A 71 -10.56 -0.68 -3.71
C ALA A 71 -11.76 -0.80 -2.77
N ASN A 72 -11.50 -0.96 -1.46
CA ASN A 72 -12.55 -1.04 -0.45
C ASN A 72 -13.44 0.22 -0.43
N ALA A 73 -12.87 1.41 -0.61
CA ALA A 73 -13.64 2.64 -0.69
C ALA A 73 -14.51 2.71 -1.97
N ASN A 74 -13.98 2.27 -3.10
CA ASN A 74 -14.69 2.31 -4.39
C ASN A 74 -15.74 1.21 -4.54
N ASP A 75 -15.56 0.07 -3.88
CA ASP A 75 -16.46 -1.08 -3.91
C ASP A 75 -17.51 -1.05 -2.78
N GLY A 76 -17.57 0.02 -1.99
CA GLY A 76 -18.54 0.18 -0.91
C GLY A 76 -18.30 -0.73 0.30
N GLY A 77 -17.06 -1.15 0.53
CA GLY A 77 -16.69 -2.07 1.61
C GLY A 77 -16.86 -3.55 1.29
N ASP A 78 -17.10 -3.91 0.02
CA ASP A 78 -17.14 -5.30 -0.42
C ASP A 78 -15.73 -5.91 -0.40
N GLU A 79 -15.47 -6.73 0.62
CA GLU A 79 -14.18 -7.37 0.81
C GLU A 79 -13.82 -8.33 -0.34
N ALA A 80 -14.81 -8.98 -0.97
CA ALA A 80 -14.55 -9.91 -2.06
C ALA A 80 -14.02 -9.17 -3.30
N LYS A 81 -14.65 -8.05 -3.66
CA LYS A 81 -14.18 -7.18 -4.76
C LYS A 81 -12.82 -6.53 -4.44
N THR A 82 -12.63 -6.11 -3.20
CA THR A 82 -11.34 -5.57 -2.74
C THR A 82 -10.21 -6.59 -2.92
N LYS A 83 -10.44 -7.85 -2.54
CA LYS A 83 -9.47 -8.94 -2.75
C LYS A 83 -9.24 -9.22 -4.23
N GLU A 84 -10.28 -9.16 -5.06
CA GLU A 84 -10.15 -9.32 -6.51
C GLU A 84 -9.26 -8.23 -7.11
N PHE A 85 -9.47 -6.96 -6.75
CA PHE A 85 -8.65 -5.85 -7.21
C PHE A 85 -7.17 -6.03 -6.83
N VAL A 86 -6.91 -6.31 -5.55
CA VAL A 86 -5.53 -6.52 -5.08
C VAL A 86 -4.93 -7.78 -5.70
N GLY A 87 -5.72 -8.82 -5.96
CA GLY A 87 -5.31 -9.99 -6.72
C GLY A 87 -4.83 -9.63 -8.12
N LYS A 88 -5.60 -8.84 -8.87
CA LYS A 88 -5.22 -8.34 -10.21
C LYS A 88 -3.95 -7.50 -10.18
N LEU A 89 -3.76 -6.69 -9.13
CA LEU A 89 -2.57 -5.85 -8.99
C LEU A 89 -1.26 -6.66 -8.84
N TYR A 90 -1.34 -7.86 -8.28
CA TYR A 90 -0.19 -8.74 -8.01
C TYR A 90 -0.13 -9.96 -8.95
N ALA A 91 -1.01 -10.03 -9.95
CA ALA A 91 -1.08 -11.13 -10.91
C ALA A 91 0.08 -11.12 -11.93
#